data_AF-A0A1C0BS30-F1
#
_entry.id   AF-A0A1C0BS30-F1
#
_cell.length_a   1.000
_cell.length_b   1.000
_cell.length_c   1.000
_cell.angle_alpha   90.00
_cell.angle_beta   90.00
_cell.angle_gamma   90.00
#
_symmetry.space_group_name_H-M   'P 1'
#
loop_
_entity.id
_entity.type
_entity.pdbx_description
1 polymer ?
#
loop_
_entity_poly.entity_id
_entity_poly.type
_entity_poly.pdbx_seq_one_letter_code
_entity_poly.pdbx_strand_id
1 'polypeptide(L)'
;MKGILGRKIGMTQVFTEDGVLIPVTVVEATPNVVLQKKTVENDGYEAVQLGFEDVKEQRATKASKGHAAKVNAAPKKFVREFRGSDMAELELGSTVSVSVFEAGDIVDVTGTSKGKGFMGTIVRNNAKIGPKSHGSGHHRHIGSLATGGITSRKGKIDKGTVMAGQEGGYKTTNQNLEIIEVNEAGNYLLIKGNVPGPKKGFVMVKSAIKKDKTEAKTLISYELEEAMEEVKADEVVEAQDVAEAAATDVEGA
;
A
#
# COMPACT_ATOMS: atom_id res chain seq x y z
N MET A 1 -15.71 3.43 6.67
CA MET A 1 -14.31 3.52 6.18
C MET A 1 -13.73 2.12 6.03
N LYS A 2 -13.40 1.74 4.79
CA LYS A 2 -12.70 0.49 4.45
C LYS A 2 -11.17 0.61 4.69
N GLY A 3 -10.50 -0.48 4.97
CA GLY A 3 -9.06 -0.51 5.25
C GLY A 3 -8.47 -1.92 5.28
N ILE A 4 -7.23 -2.05 4.82
CA ILE A 4 -6.50 -3.32 4.77
C ILE A 4 -5.04 -3.10 5.15
N LEU A 5 -4.42 -4.12 5.72
CA LEU A 5 -2.99 -4.13 5.98
C LEU A 5 -2.28 -4.92 4.87
N GLY A 6 -1.09 -4.46 4.51
CA GLY A 6 -0.32 -5.10 3.45
C GLY A 6 1.17 -4.87 3.56
N ARG A 7 1.89 -5.41 2.59
CA ARG A 7 3.34 -5.30 2.41
C ARG A 7 3.64 -4.71 1.04
N LYS A 8 4.45 -3.67 1.01
CA LYS A 8 4.96 -3.10 -0.24
C LYS A 8 5.96 -4.07 -0.89
N ILE A 9 5.63 -4.66 -2.03
CA ILE A 9 6.52 -5.62 -2.72
C ILE A 9 7.49 -4.90 -3.65
N GLY A 10 7.03 -3.90 -4.39
CA GLY A 10 7.85 -3.23 -5.39
C GLY A 10 7.05 -2.23 -6.21
N MET A 11 7.70 -1.68 -7.23
CA MET A 11 7.04 -0.83 -8.23
C MET A 11 7.19 -1.47 -9.60
N THR A 12 6.15 -1.35 -10.40
CA THR A 12 6.05 -1.79 -11.80
C THR A 12 5.34 -0.69 -12.59
N GLN A 13 5.13 -0.93 -13.88
CA GLN A 13 4.35 -0.06 -14.75
C GLN A 13 3.29 -0.91 -15.44
N VAL A 14 2.12 -0.33 -15.66
CA VAL A 14 1.02 -0.93 -16.42
C VAL A 14 0.64 0.00 -17.55
N PHE A 15 0.19 -0.57 -18.66
CA PHE A 15 -0.28 0.17 -19.82
C PHE A 15 -1.80 0.12 -19.89
N THR A 16 -2.42 1.28 -20.11
CA THR A 16 -3.85 1.35 -20.44
C THR A 16 -4.07 1.08 -21.92
N GLU A 17 -5.29 0.75 -22.30
CA GLU A 17 -5.69 0.58 -23.71
C GLU A 17 -5.42 1.85 -24.54
N ASP A 18 -5.51 3.03 -23.92
CA ASP A 18 -5.17 4.33 -24.52
C ASP A 18 -3.67 4.55 -24.79
N GLY A 19 -2.81 3.57 -24.46
CA GLY A 19 -1.36 3.65 -24.61
C GLY A 19 -0.67 4.49 -23.53
N VAL A 20 -1.33 4.77 -22.40
CA VAL A 20 -0.74 5.54 -21.30
C VAL A 20 0.00 4.61 -20.33
N LEU A 21 1.25 4.96 -20.02
CA LEU A 21 2.06 4.27 -19.01
C LEU A 21 1.74 4.82 -17.62
N ILE A 22 1.28 3.95 -16.72
CA ILE A 22 0.97 4.29 -15.33
C ILE A 22 1.98 3.60 -14.40
N PRO A 23 2.78 4.37 -13.62
CA PRO A 23 3.63 3.78 -12.59
C PRO A 23 2.79 3.33 -11.40
N VAL A 24 2.93 2.07 -11.01
CA VAL A 24 2.16 1.46 -9.91
C VAL A 24 3.09 0.85 -8.86
N THR A 25 2.65 0.88 -7.62
CA THR A 25 3.25 0.11 -6.52
C THR A 25 2.39 -1.12 -6.27
N VAL A 26 3.05 -2.28 -6.26
CA VAL A 26 2.45 -3.56 -5.88
C VAL A 26 2.44 -3.68 -4.35
N VAL A 27 1.25 -3.80 -3.77
CA VAL A 27 1.05 -4.06 -2.34
C VAL A 27 0.41 -5.43 -2.17
N GLU A 28 1.16 -6.38 -1.61
CA GLU A 28 0.65 -7.69 -1.20
C GLU A 28 -0.22 -7.49 0.04
N ALA A 29 -1.47 -7.93 -0.02
CA ALA A 29 -2.44 -7.86 1.06
C ALA A 29 -3.09 -9.23 1.25
N THR A 30 -2.32 -10.19 1.79
CA THR A 30 -2.87 -11.47 2.22
C THR A 30 -4.02 -11.29 3.23
N PRO A 31 -4.94 -12.26 3.33
CA PRO A 31 -6.13 -12.13 4.17
C PRO A 31 -5.80 -11.71 5.60
N ASN A 32 -6.39 -10.59 6.02
CA ASN A 32 -6.18 -10.00 7.34
C ASN A 32 -7.18 -10.54 8.34
N VAL A 33 -6.72 -10.93 9.53
CA VAL A 33 -7.62 -11.48 10.56
C VAL A 33 -8.05 -10.38 11.51
N VAL A 34 -9.34 -10.32 11.83
CA VAL A 34 -9.90 -9.46 12.89
C VAL A 34 -9.52 -10.04 14.25
N LEU A 35 -8.64 -9.36 14.99
CA LEU A 35 -8.14 -9.82 16.30
C LEU A 35 -8.97 -9.29 17.48
N GLN A 36 -9.46 -8.05 17.38
CA GLN A 36 -10.21 -7.43 18.46
C GLN A 36 -11.15 -6.37 17.89
N LYS A 37 -12.35 -6.31 18.46
CA LYS A 37 -13.33 -5.25 18.25
C LYS A 37 -13.37 -4.39 19.51
N LYS A 38 -13.29 -3.08 19.33
CA LYS A 38 -13.37 -2.07 20.38
C LYS A 38 -14.71 -1.37 20.27
N THR A 39 -15.39 -1.24 21.41
CA THR A 39 -16.70 -0.59 21.51
C THR A 39 -16.61 0.64 22.42
N VAL A 40 -17.53 1.58 22.27
CA VAL A 40 -17.56 2.81 23.10
C VAL A 40 -17.65 2.48 24.58
N GLU A 41 -18.44 1.47 24.95
CA GLU A 41 -18.67 1.10 26.36
C GLU A 41 -17.41 0.56 27.06
N ASN A 42 -16.59 -0.24 26.35
CA ASN A 42 -15.41 -0.88 26.94
C ASN A 42 -14.13 -0.05 26.77
N ASP A 43 -13.93 0.56 25.59
CA ASP A 43 -12.66 1.19 25.20
C ASP A 43 -12.77 2.72 24.99
N GLY A 44 -13.99 3.28 25.04
CA GLY A 44 -14.24 4.71 24.82
C GLY A 44 -14.25 5.15 23.36
N TYR A 45 -14.07 4.24 22.40
CA TYR A 45 -14.18 4.50 20.96
C TYR A 45 -14.44 3.22 20.16
N GLU A 46 -14.96 3.39 18.94
CA GLU A 46 -15.19 2.27 18.02
C GLU A 46 -14.01 2.06 17.08
N ALA A 47 -13.48 0.85 17.06
CA ALA A 47 -12.42 0.45 16.16
C ALA A 47 -12.33 -1.06 15.99
N VAL A 48 -11.72 -1.48 14.88
CA VAL A 48 -11.35 -2.87 14.65
C VAL A 48 -9.85 -3.00 14.50
N GLN A 49 -9.30 -3.98 15.22
CA GLN A 49 -7.91 -4.34 15.16
C GLN A 49 -7.71 -5.48 14.15
N LEU A 50 -6.98 -5.19 13.09
CA LEU A 50 -6.58 -6.17 12.08
C LEU A 50 -5.14 -6.62 12.31
N GLY A 51 -4.87 -7.89 11.99
CA GLY A 51 -3.55 -8.48 12.05
C GLY A 51 -3.10 -9.07 10.70
N PHE A 52 -1.87 -8.74 10.32
CA PHE A 52 -1.22 -9.12 9.06
C PHE A 52 0.13 -9.82 9.32
N GLU A 53 0.46 -10.77 8.44
CA GLU A 53 1.62 -11.66 8.47
C GLU A 53 1.72 -12.55 9.71
N ASP A 54 1.77 -13.87 9.50
CA ASP A 54 1.94 -14.83 10.58
C ASP A 54 3.36 -14.87 11.13
N VAL A 55 3.46 -14.94 12.45
CA VAL A 55 4.71 -15.17 13.17
C VAL A 55 4.73 -16.62 13.64
N LYS A 56 5.85 -17.31 13.45
CA LYS A 56 6.04 -18.65 14.04
C LYS A 56 5.86 -18.58 15.55
N GLU A 57 5.10 -19.50 16.13
CA GLU A 57 4.78 -19.48 17.56
C GLU A 57 6.03 -19.39 18.44
N GLN A 58 7.10 -20.09 18.10
CA GLN A 58 8.34 -20.05 18.88
C GLN A 58 8.98 -18.65 18.97
N ARG A 59 8.69 -17.75 18.01
CA ARG A 59 9.19 -16.37 17.97
C ARG A 59 8.20 -15.37 18.55
N ALA A 60 6.97 -15.78 18.83
CA ALA A 60 5.93 -14.92 19.36
C ALA A 60 6.01 -14.81 20.89
N THR A 61 5.77 -13.61 21.42
CA THR A 61 5.69 -13.40 22.86
C THR A 61 4.45 -14.08 23.45
N LYS A 62 4.48 -14.43 24.75
CA LYS A 62 3.34 -15.05 25.44
C LYS A 62 2.07 -14.20 25.33
N ALA A 63 2.19 -12.87 25.43
CA ALA A 63 1.07 -11.95 25.30
C ALA A 63 0.45 -11.96 23.89
N SER A 64 1.28 -11.91 22.84
CA SER A 64 0.79 -11.98 21.46
C SER A 64 0.07 -13.29 21.16
N LYS A 65 0.56 -14.42 21.71
CA LYS A 65 -0.11 -15.72 21.59
C LYS A 65 -1.45 -15.74 22.30
N GLY A 66 -1.50 -15.29 23.55
CA GLY A 66 -2.75 -15.24 24.31
C GLY A 66 -3.81 -14.35 23.65
N HIS A 67 -3.38 -13.25 23.03
CA HIS A 67 -4.27 -12.35 22.30
C HIS A 67 -4.85 -13.00 21.04
N ALA A 68 -4.01 -13.62 20.22
CA ALA A 68 -4.45 -14.28 18.98
C ALA A 68 -5.27 -15.57 19.25
N ALA A 69 -4.98 -16.27 20.35
CA ALA A 69 -5.69 -17.48 20.77
C ALA A 69 -7.17 -17.22 21.09
N LYS A 70 -7.55 -16.01 21.55
CA LYS A 70 -8.96 -15.65 21.77
C LYS A 70 -9.82 -15.78 20.51
N VAL A 71 -9.18 -15.73 19.36
CA VAL A 71 -9.82 -15.75 18.04
C VAL A 71 -9.34 -16.95 17.22
N ASN A 72 -8.70 -17.94 17.87
CA ASN A 72 -8.10 -19.12 17.23
C ASN A 72 -7.19 -18.77 16.03
N ALA A 73 -6.52 -17.63 16.08
CA ALA A 73 -5.64 -17.15 15.02
C ALA A 73 -4.16 -17.34 15.39
N ALA A 74 -3.31 -17.48 14.37
CA ALA A 74 -1.86 -17.43 14.56
C ALA A 74 -1.44 -16.02 15.03
N PRO A 75 -0.36 -15.90 15.84
CA PRO A 75 0.13 -14.61 16.29
C PRO A 75 0.62 -13.79 15.08
N LYS A 76 0.10 -12.57 14.95
CA LYS A 76 0.36 -11.70 13.80
C LYS A 76 1.52 -10.72 14.08
N LYS A 77 2.29 -10.39 13.05
CA LYS A 77 3.46 -9.51 13.15
C LYS A 77 3.11 -8.04 13.09
N PHE A 78 2.17 -7.69 12.21
CA PHE A 78 1.75 -6.32 11.99
C PHE A 78 0.30 -6.16 12.39
N VAL A 79 0.07 -5.50 13.53
CA VAL A 79 -1.26 -5.31 14.11
C VAL A 79 -1.57 -3.82 14.17
N ARG A 80 -2.72 -3.42 13.64
CA ARG A 80 -3.15 -2.03 13.60
C ARG A 80 -4.65 -1.89 13.74
N GLU A 81 -5.07 -0.74 14.24
CA GLU A 81 -6.47 -0.39 14.42
C GLU A 81 -6.95 0.50 13.28
N PHE A 82 -8.18 0.25 12.85
CA PHE A 82 -8.95 1.07 11.94
C PHE A 82 -10.17 1.60 12.68
N ARG A 83 -10.42 2.90 12.54
CA ARG A 83 -11.59 3.56 13.12
C ARG A 83 -12.64 3.74 12.03
N GLY A 84 -13.91 3.55 12.39
CA GLY A 84 -15.06 3.76 11.49
C GLY A 84 -16.10 2.65 11.60
N SER A 85 -17.36 3.02 11.38
CA SER A 85 -18.57 2.18 11.48
C SER A 85 -18.51 0.93 10.60
N ASP A 86 -18.18 1.09 9.31
CA ASP A 86 -18.34 0.01 8.33
C ASP A 86 -17.41 -1.18 8.59
N MET A 87 -16.27 -0.93 9.24
CA MET A 87 -15.36 -2.00 9.66
C MET A 87 -15.73 -2.56 11.03
N ALA A 88 -16.44 -1.79 11.87
CA ALA A 88 -16.89 -2.22 13.18
C ALA A 88 -17.94 -3.33 13.12
N GLU A 89 -18.64 -3.50 12.00
CA GLU A 89 -19.60 -4.59 11.80
C GLU A 89 -18.95 -5.96 11.64
N LEU A 90 -17.65 -6.02 11.33
CA LEU A 90 -16.95 -7.29 11.16
C LEU A 90 -16.90 -8.10 12.46
N GLU A 91 -17.15 -9.39 12.31
CA GLU A 91 -17.08 -10.36 13.41
C GLU A 91 -15.64 -10.67 13.82
N LEU A 92 -15.44 -11.01 15.08
CA LEU A 92 -14.15 -11.47 15.60
C LEU A 92 -13.74 -12.75 14.87
N GLY A 93 -12.53 -12.76 14.30
CA GLY A 93 -11.99 -13.93 13.59
C GLY A 93 -12.33 -14.00 12.11
N SER A 94 -13.19 -13.10 11.64
CA SER A 94 -13.39 -12.94 10.21
C SER A 94 -12.08 -12.55 9.51
N THR A 95 -11.99 -12.93 8.24
CA THR A 95 -10.87 -12.57 7.37
C THR A 95 -11.29 -11.48 6.41
N VAL A 96 -10.40 -10.52 6.19
CA VAL A 96 -10.59 -9.38 5.31
C VAL A 96 -9.63 -9.54 4.13
N SER A 97 -10.19 -9.86 2.97
CA SER A 97 -9.50 -10.01 1.69
C SER A 97 -9.38 -8.68 0.94
N VAL A 98 -8.65 -8.71 -0.17
CA VAL A 98 -8.42 -7.54 -1.04
C VAL A 98 -9.71 -7.05 -1.71
N SER A 99 -10.70 -7.93 -1.86
CA SER A 99 -12.04 -7.68 -2.42
C SER A 99 -12.83 -6.54 -1.77
N VAL A 100 -12.38 -6.05 -0.61
CA VAL A 100 -12.95 -4.86 0.02
C VAL A 100 -12.80 -3.61 -0.87
N PHE A 101 -11.78 -3.57 -1.71
CA PHE A 101 -11.51 -2.47 -2.63
C PHE A 101 -11.89 -2.84 -4.05
N GLU A 102 -12.26 -1.83 -4.82
CA GLU A 102 -12.54 -1.93 -6.25
C GLU A 102 -11.51 -1.11 -7.06
N ALA A 103 -11.33 -1.45 -8.33
CA ALA A 103 -10.55 -0.60 -9.24
C ALA A 103 -11.23 0.78 -9.38
N GLY A 104 -10.43 1.86 -9.38
CA GLY A 104 -10.91 3.24 -9.37
C GLY A 104 -11.12 3.84 -7.97
N ASP A 105 -11.06 3.03 -6.90
CA ASP A 105 -11.15 3.53 -5.53
C ASP A 105 -9.95 4.43 -5.18
N ILE A 106 -10.22 5.48 -4.41
CA ILE A 106 -9.18 6.38 -3.91
C ILE A 106 -8.80 5.99 -2.47
N VAL A 107 -7.51 5.83 -2.24
CA VAL A 107 -6.95 5.37 -0.97
C VAL A 107 -5.87 6.28 -0.40
N ASP A 108 -5.81 6.31 0.92
CA ASP A 108 -4.74 6.88 1.72
C ASP A 108 -3.84 5.75 2.22
N VAL A 109 -2.56 5.77 1.83
CA VAL A 109 -1.60 4.74 2.21
C VAL A 109 -0.63 5.28 3.24
N THR A 110 -0.67 4.68 4.43
CA THR A 110 0.19 5.02 5.54
C THR A 110 1.28 3.98 5.74
N GLY A 111 2.53 4.40 5.88
CA GLY A 111 3.67 3.53 6.15
C GLY A 111 4.77 4.23 6.91
N THR A 112 5.81 3.49 7.28
CA THR A 112 7.03 4.06 7.85
C THR A 112 7.97 4.45 6.72
N SER A 113 8.37 5.73 6.65
CA SER A 113 9.27 6.23 5.62
C SER A 113 10.66 5.59 5.71
N LYS A 114 11.40 5.56 4.60
CA LYS A 114 12.77 5.02 4.58
C LYS A 114 13.67 5.88 5.47
N GLY A 115 14.32 5.27 6.46
CA GLY A 115 15.29 5.94 7.32
C GLY A 115 16.52 6.39 6.53
N LYS A 116 16.97 7.63 6.77
CA LYS A 116 18.19 8.21 6.18
C LYS A 116 19.31 8.41 7.23
N GLY A 117 19.01 8.24 8.52
CA GLY A 117 19.97 8.45 9.60
C GLY A 117 20.10 9.92 9.99
N PHE A 118 21.24 10.30 10.59
CA PHE A 118 21.52 11.68 10.95
C PHE A 118 21.87 12.51 9.71
N MET A 119 20.99 13.42 9.33
CA MET A 119 21.14 14.27 8.16
C MET A 119 21.38 15.72 8.53
N GLY A 120 22.26 16.39 7.76
CA GLY A 120 22.45 17.83 7.84
C GLY A 120 21.22 18.61 7.37
N THR A 121 21.17 19.91 7.68
CA THR A 121 20.04 20.80 7.40
C THR A 121 19.66 20.92 5.94
N ILE A 122 20.63 20.75 5.03
CA ILE A 122 20.39 20.80 3.59
C ILE A 122 19.43 19.66 3.17
N VAL A 123 19.70 18.43 3.59
CA VAL A 123 18.88 17.28 3.18
C VAL A 123 17.59 17.18 4.00
N ARG A 124 17.64 17.53 5.28
CA ARG A 124 16.51 17.42 6.19
C ARG A 124 15.46 18.52 5.98
N ASN A 125 15.90 19.74 5.70
CA ASN A 125 15.05 20.94 5.69
C ASN A 125 15.23 21.80 4.44
N ASN A 126 15.86 21.27 3.39
CA ASN A 126 16.09 21.99 2.13
C ASN A 126 16.83 23.34 2.31
N ALA A 127 17.72 23.42 3.31
CA ALA A 127 18.54 24.61 3.52
C ALA A 127 19.48 24.87 2.33
N LYS A 128 19.79 26.14 2.07
CA LYS A 128 20.70 26.54 0.99
C LYS A 128 22.16 26.28 1.38
N ILE A 129 22.97 25.93 0.40
CA ILE A 129 24.43 25.84 0.54
C ILE A 129 25.04 27.26 0.50
N GLY A 130 26.09 27.50 1.28
CA GLY A 130 26.89 28.72 1.19
C GLY A 130 27.72 28.78 -0.10
N PRO A 131 28.33 29.93 -0.40
CA PRO A 131 29.21 30.08 -1.56
C PRO A 131 30.35 29.05 -1.53
N LYS A 132 30.69 28.49 -2.70
CA LYS A 132 31.79 27.52 -2.87
C LYS A 132 33.15 28.16 -3.14
N SER A 133 33.17 29.43 -3.52
CA SER A 133 34.36 30.23 -3.83
C SER A 133 34.43 31.50 -2.97
N HIS A 134 35.36 32.41 -3.28
CA HIS A 134 35.53 33.71 -2.64
C HIS A 134 35.76 33.66 -1.12
N GLY A 135 36.64 32.76 -0.67
CA GLY A 135 37.09 32.70 0.74
C GLY A 135 36.10 32.08 1.72
N SER A 136 34.98 31.52 1.25
CA SER A 136 34.00 30.84 2.10
C SER A 136 34.55 29.51 2.66
N GLY A 137 34.60 29.36 3.99
CA GLY A 137 34.94 28.11 4.68
C GLY A 137 33.72 27.29 5.14
N HIS A 138 32.50 27.80 4.95
CA HIS A 138 31.27 27.23 5.51
C HIS A 138 30.27 26.88 4.42
N HIS A 139 30.59 25.89 3.58
CA HIS A 139 29.73 25.52 2.47
C HIS A 139 28.41 24.89 2.92
N ARG A 140 28.48 23.90 3.83
CA ARG A 140 27.29 23.10 4.24
C ARG A 140 26.87 23.35 5.69
N HIS A 141 27.33 24.45 6.28
CA HIS A 141 26.99 24.80 7.64
C HIS A 141 25.55 25.31 7.75
N ILE A 142 24.98 25.28 8.95
CA ILE A 142 23.59 25.67 9.24
C ILE A 142 23.32 27.18 9.10
N GLY A 143 24.37 28.01 9.14
CA GLY A 143 24.25 29.46 9.18
C GLY A 143 23.99 30.00 10.60
N SER A 144 23.39 31.19 10.70
CA SER A 144 23.05 31.82 11.97
C SER A 144 21.83 31.15 12.62
N LEU A 145 21.91 30.90 13.92
CA LEU A 145 20.81 30.38 14.75
C LEU A 145 20.12 31.48 15.57
N ALA A 146 20.58 32.73 15.46
CA ALA A 146 20.00 33.85 16.17
C ALA A 146 18.71 34.30 15.48
N THR A 147 17.58 34.14 16.18
CA THR A 147 16.24 34.50 15.66
C THR A 147 15.90 35.99 15.88
N GLY A 148 16.71 36.69 16.67
CA GLY A 148 16.75 38.15 16.77
C GLY A 148 18.14 38.52 17.27
N GLY A 149 18.72 39.61 16.78
CA GLY A 149 20.08 40.02 17.15
C GLY A 149 20.31 40.08 18.66
N ILE A 150 21.59 40.08 19.05
CA ILE A 150 22.09 40.12 20.45
C ILE A 150 21.38 41.18 21.32
N THR A 151 20.82 42.23 20.71
CA THR A 151 20.13 43.34 21.38
C THR A 151 18.76 42.97 21.96
N SER A 152 18.11 41.87 21.53
CA SER A 152 16.88 41.39 22.15
C SER A 152 17.23 40.45 23.31
N ARG A 153 16.78 40.79 24.53
CA ARG A 153 17.18 40.20 25.83
C ARG A 153 16.79 38.72 26.06
N LYS A 154 16.78 37.89 25.01
CA LYS A 154 16.45 36.46 25.09
C LYS A 154 17.35 35.66 24.16
N GLY A 155 18.67 35.64 24.43
CA GLY A 155 19.68 34.81 23.72
C GLY A 155 19.39 33.31 23.79
N LYS A 156 18.30 32.90 23.14
CA LYS A 156 17.70 31.58 23.13
C LYS A 156 17.36 31.25 21.68
N ILE A 157 17.51 29.98 21.35
CA ILE A 157 17.08 29.45 20.06
C ILE A 157 15.61 29.07 20.21
N ASP A 158 14.76 29.53 19.29
CA ASP A 158 13.33 29.27 19.34
C ASP A 158 13.02 27.79 19.06
N LYS A 159 11.97 27.26 19.70
CA LYS A 159 11.53 25.89 19.47
C LYS A 159 11.06 25.72 18.03
N GLY A 160 11.44 24.60 17.40
CA GLY A 160 11.14 24.35 15.99
C GLY A 160 12.15 24.95 15.01
N THR A 161 13.23 25.58 15.51
CA THR A 161 14.35 26.01 14.67
C THR A 161 14.90 24.82 13.89
N VAL A 162 15.08 25.03 12.59
CA VAL A 162 15.61 24.04 11.65
C VAL A 162 17.03 23.65 12.05
N MET A 163 17.28 22.37 12.31
CA MET A 163 18.58 21.83 12.69
C MET A 163 18.86 20.47 12.05
N ALA A 164 20.12 20.05 12.04
CA ALA A 164 20.49 18.69 11.67
C ALA A 164 19.86 17.67 12.64
N GLY A 165 19.67 16.43 12.19
CA GLY A 165 19.08 15.39 13.01
C GLY A 165 18.61 14.18 12.23
N GLN A 166 17.95 13.26 12.91
CA GLN A 166 17.39 12.05 12.29
C GLN A 166 16.36 12.43 11.20
N GLU A 167 16.54 11.89 10.00
CA GLU A 167 15.60 12.02 8.89
C GLU A 167 15.09 10.64 8.44
N GLY A 168 13.80 10.58 8.10
CA GLY A 168 13.10 9.35 7.78
C GLY A 168 12.84 8.45 8.99
N GLY A 169 12.16 7.32 8.76
CA GLY A 169 11.78 6.38 9.81
C GLY A 169 10.55 6.83 10.62
N TYR A 170 9.91 7.92 10.24
CA TYR A 170 8.65 8.38 10.80
C TYR A 170 7.45 7.87 9.98
N LYS A 171 6.27 7.85 10.60
CA LYS A 171 5.01 7.48 9.95
C LYS A 171 4.58 8.59 8.98
N THR A 172 4.29 8.23 7.73
CA THR A 172 3.84 9.15 6.68
C THR A 172 2.66 8.56 5.96
N THR A 173 1.74 9.42 5.53
CA THR A 173 0.58 9.05 4.73
C THR A 173 0.66 9.76 3.39
N ASN A 174 0.65 8.99 2.31
CA ASN A 174 0.41 9.52 0.97
C ASN A 174 -1.09 9.43 0.73
N GLN A 175 -1.70 10.57 0.41
CA GLN A 175 -3.16 10.67 0.25
C GLN A 175 -3.56 10.67 -1.22
N ASN A 176 -4.82 10.34 -1.48
CA ASN A 176 -5.45 10.40 -2.80
C ASN A 176 -4.73 9.54 -3.87
N LEU A 177 -4.30 8.34 -3.50
CA LEU A 177 -3.75 7.39 -4.45
C LEU A 177 -4.88 6.57 -5.06
N GLU A 178 -4.78 6.30 -6.36
CA GLU A 178 -5.80 5.57 -7.13
C GLU A 178 -5.45 4.07 -7.15
N ILE A 179 -6.42 3.20 -6.90
CA ILE A 179 -6.29 1.77 -7.15
C ILE A 179 -6.55 1.51 -8.63
N ILE A 180 -5.57 0.92 -9.30
CA ILE A 180 -5.62 0.62 -10.74
C ILE A 180 -6.18 -0.78 -10.98
N GLU A 181 -5.78 -1.75 -10.16
CA GLU A 181 -6.20 -3.14 -10.28
C GLU A 181 -6.26 -3.77 -8.89
N VAL A 182 -7.23 -4.67 -8.71
CA VAL A 182 -7.38 -5.53 -7.55
C VAL A 182 -7.34 -6.96 -8.03
N ASN A 183 -6.35 -7.74 -7.56
CA ASN A 183 -6.25 -9.16 -7.90
C ASN A 183 -6.45 -10.00 -6.64
N GLU A 184 -7.58 -10.71 -6.59
CA GLU A 184 -7.96 -11.57 -5.48
C GLU A 184 -7.14 -12.88 -5.45
N ALA A 185 -6.88 -13.49 -6.61
CA ALA A 185 -6.11 -14.73 -6.72
C ALA A 185 -4.66 -14.52 -6.24
N GLY A 186 -4.04 -13.42 -6.66
CA GLY A 186 -2.68 -13.03 -6.27
C GLY A 186 -2.58 -12.30 -4.93
N ASN A 187 -3.71 -11.96 -4.29
CA ASN A 187 -3.79 -11.18 -3.05
C ASN A 187 -2.97 -9.88 -3.10
N TYR A 188 -3.06 -9.12 -4.19
CA TYR A 188 -2.32 -7.86 -4.34
C TYR A 188 -3.19 -6.72 -4.86
N LEU A 189 -2.75 -5.50 -4.53
CA LEU A 189 -3.29 -4.23 -5.00
C LEU A 189 -2.25 -3.53 -5.86
N LEU A 190 -2.67 -3.02 -7.02
CA LEU A 190 -1.89 -2.07 -7.81
C LEU A 190 -2.33 -0.66 -7.49
N ILE A 191 -1.49 0.08 -6.77
CA ILE A 191 -1.76 1.45 -6.36
C ILE A 191 -0.92 2.39 -7.22
N LYS A 192 -1.54 3.37 -7.86
CA LYS A 192 -0.87 4.38 -8.66
C LYS A 192 0.11 5.20 -7.84
N GLY A 193 1.32 5.36 -8.36
CA GLY A 193 2.36 6.20 -7.78
C GLY A 193 3.14 5.55 -6.65
N ASN A 194 3.70 6.39 -5.77
CA ASN A 194 4.62 5.98 -4.73
C ASN A 194 3.93 5.73 -3.38
N VAL A 195 4.26 4.61 -2.77
CA VAL A 195 3.86 4.28 -1.39
C VAL A 195 5.02 4.52 -0.42
N PRO A 196 4.78 5.06 0.78
CA PRO A 196 5.84 5.28 1.77
C PRO A 196 6.55 3.99 2.21
N GLY A 197 7.86 4.09 2.39
CA GLY A 197 8.67 3.02 2.97
C GLY A 197 9.48 2.17 1.98
N PRO A 198 10.39 1.34 2.52
CA PRO A 198 11.26 0.47 1.73
C PRO A 198 10.51 -0.73 1.14
N LYS A 199 11.19 -1.47 0.24
CA LYS A 199 10.73 -2.79 -0.23
C LYS A 199 10.50 -3.72 0.96
N LYS A 200 9.43 -4.51 0.93
CA LYS A 200 8.94 -5.37 2.01
C LYS A 200 8.52 -4.64 3.30
N GLY A 201 8.34 -3.31 3.24
CA GLY A 201 7.80 -2.53 4.35
C GLY A 201 6.30 -2.76 4.53
N PHE A 202 5.83 -2.72 5.77
CA PHE A 202 4.40 -2.78 6.08
C PHE A 202 3.70 -1.47 5.80
N VAL A 203 2.51 -1.58 5.24
CA VAL A 203 1.66 -0.45 4.88
C VAL A 203 0.24 -0.70 5.36
N MET A 204 -0.44 0.39 5.68
CA MET A 204 -1.84 0.44 6.01
C MET A 204 -2.53 1.20 4.89
N VAL A 205 -3.42 0.55 4.18
CA VAL A 205 -4.23 1.15 3.12
C VAL A 205 -5.61 1.42 3.68
N LYS A 206 -6.12 2.63 3.50
CA LYS A 206 -7.45 3.06 3.95
C LYS A 206 -8.16 3.73 2.80
N SER A 207 -9.49 3.67 2.79
CA SER A 207 -10.31 4.58 1.99
C SER A 207 -9.91 6.03 2.30
N ALA A 208 -9.81 6.84 1.26
CA ALA A 208 -9.36 8.22 1.39
C ALA A 208 -10.35 9.07 2.17
N ILE A 209 -9.83 10.10 2.85
CA ILE A 209 -10.65 11.01 3.67
C ILE A 209 -11.24 12.14 2.83
N LYS A 210 -10.60 12.47 1.69
CA LYS A 210 -10.89 13.70 0.93
C LYS A 210 -11.68 13.46 -0.36
N LYS A 211 -11.61 12.27 -0.94
CA LYS A 211 -12.23 11.92 -2.21
C LYS A 211 -12.63 10.45 -2.19
N ASP A 212 -13.74 10.12 -2.83
CA ASP A 212 -14.33 8.79 -2.69
C ASP A 212 -13.99 7.86 -3.86
N LYS A 213 -14.26 8.24 -5.12
CA LYS A 213 -14.04 7.38 -6.29
C LYS A 213 -13.58 8.17 -7.53
N THR A 214 -12.84 7.48 -8.39
CA THR A 214 -12.53 7.88 -9.77
C THR A 214 -12.99 6.76 -10.71
N GLU A 215 -13.20 7.09 -11.99
CA GLU A 215 -13.48 6.10 -13.02
C GLU A 215 -12.33 5.08 -13.12
N ALA A 216 -12.68 3.79 -13.18
CA ALA A 216 -11.72 2.72 -13.33
C ALA A 216 -11.09 2.77 -14.73
N LYS A 217 -9.77 2.59 -14.79
CA LYS A 217 -9.06 2.54 -16.08
C LYS A 217 -9.03 1.12 -16.63
N THR A 218 -9.23 0.97 -17.93
CA THR A 218 -9.05 -0.30 -18.62
C THR A 218 -7.56 -0.55 -18.87
N LEU A 219 -7.13 -1.77 -18.58
CA LEU A 219 -5.73 -2.20 -18.68
C LEU A 219 -5.58 -3.17 -19.84
N ILE A 220 -4.42 -3.15 -20.50
CA ILE A 220 -4.07 -4.16 -21.49
C ILE A 220 -3.81 -5.48 -20.74
N SER A 221 -4.64 -6.50 -20.97
CA SER A 221 -4.39 -7.86 -20.49
C SER A 221 -3.41 -8.55 -21.44
N TYR A 222 -2.20 -8.82 -20.97
CA TYR A 222 -1.22 -9.69 -21.67
C TYR A 222 -1.44 -11.16 -21.28
N GLU A 223 -2.69 -11.61 -21.24
CA GLU A 223 -2.93 -13.05 -21.17
C GLU A 223 -2.44 -13.64 -22.49
N LEU A 224 -1.52 -14.59 -22.37
CA LEU A 224 -0.92 -15.24 -23.51
C LEU A 224 -2.05 -15.80 -24.39
N GLU A 225 -2.03 -15.34 -25.62
CA GLU A 225 -2.71 -15.77 -26.83
C GLU A 225 -2.67 -17.29 -27.12
N GLU A 226 -2.17 -18.13 -26.20
CA GLU A 226 -2.30 -19.60 -26.23
C GLU A 226 -3.78 -20.04 -26.08
N ALA A 227 -4.61 -19.29 -25.34
CA ALA A 227 -6.04 -19.62 -25.22
C ALA A 227 -6.85 -19.35 -26.50
N MET A 228 -6.35 -18.47 -27.38
CA MET A 228 -7.01 -18.17 -28.66
C MET A 228 -6.62 -19.15 -29.78
N GLU A 229 -5.48 -19.86 -29.63
CA GLU A 229 -5.11 -20.96 -30.52
C GLU A 229 -5.87 -22.25 -30.20
N GLU A 230 -6.13 -22.56 -28.92
CA GLU A 230 -6.94 -23.74 -28.56
C GLU A 230 -8.39 -23.63 -29.04
N VAL A 231 -9.02 -22.46 -28.93
CA VAL A 231 -10.40 -22.25 -29.42
C VAL A 231 -10.49 -22.33 -30.94
N LYS A 232 -9.44 -21.89 -31.67
CA LYS A 232 -9.37 -22.08 -33.12
C LYS A 232 -9.10 -23.53 -33.51
N ALA A 233 -8.36 -24.29 -32.71
CA ALA A 233 -8.15 -25.71 -32.96
C ALA A 233 -9.46 -26.49 -32.80
N ASP A 234 -10.24 -26.21 -31.75
CA ASP A 234 -11.52 -26.87 -31.51
C ASP A 234 -12.60 -26.49 -32.55
N GLU A 235 -12.66 -25.23 -32.99
CA GLU A 235 -13.55 -24.82 -34.10
C GLU A 235 -13.17 -25.47 -35.45
N VAL A 236 -11.88 -25.75 -35.68
CA VAL A 236 -11.42 -26.42 -36.90
C VAL A 236 -11.73 -27.93 -36.84
N VAL A 237 -11.69 -28.55 -35.67
CA VAL A 237 -12.06 -29.96 -35.50
C VAL A 237 -13.58 -30.15 -35.65
N GLU A 238 -14.41 -29.28 -35.05
CA GLU A 238 -15.87 -29.31 -35.27
C GLU A 238 -16.23 -29.05 -36.75
N ALA A 239 -15.51 -28.15 -37.45
CA ALA A 239 -15.75 -27.92 -38.86
C ALA A 239 -15.33 -29.10 -39.76
N GLN A 240 -14.34 -29.91 -39.34
CA GLN A 240 -13.93 -31.12 -40.05
C GLN A 240 -14.87 -32.30 -39.80
N ASP A 241 -15.35 -32.48 -38.56
CA ASP A 241 -16.31 -33.54 -38.21
C ASP A 241 -17.68 -33.32 -38.88
N VAL A 242 -18.12 -32.07 -39.03
CA VAL A 242 -19.36 -31.73 -39.77
C VAL A 242 -19.19 -31.96 -41.28
N ALA A 243 -17.98 -31.76 -41.83
CA ALA A 243 -17.70 -32.03 -43.24
C ALA A 243 -17.60 -33.53 -43.55
N GLU A 244 -17.10 -34.34 -42.63
CA GLU A 244 -17.01 -35.80 -42.78
C GLU A 244 -18.36 -36.49 -42.59
N ALA A 245 -19.22 -35.98 -41.69
CA ALA A 245 -20.62 -36.41 -41.57
C ALA A 245 -21.44 -36.12 -42.84
N ALA A 246 -21.26 -34.94 -43.45
CA ALA A 246 -21.96 -34.58 -44.70
C ALA A 246 -21.51 -35.40 -45.93
N ALA A 247 -20.31 -35.99 -45.90
CA ALA A 247 -19.80 -36.83 -46.99
C ALA A 247 -20.32 -38.27 -46.94
N THR A 248 -20.80 -38.76 -45.80
CA THR A 248 -21.33 -40.13 -45.66
C THR A 248 -22.81 -40.27 -46.00
N ASP A 249 -23.55 -39.17 -46.10
CA ASP A 249 -24.97 -39.16 -46.51
C ASP A 249 -25.20 -39.16 -48.03
N VAL A 250 -24.13 -39.13 -48.86
CA VAL A 250 -24.23 -39.10 -50.34
C VAL A 250 -24.00 -40.47 -51.00
N GLU A 251 -23.50 -41.49 -50.29
CA GLU A 251 -23.32 -42.85 -50.83
C GLU A 251 -24.46 -43.84 -50.50
N GLY A 252 -25.56 -43.36 -49.91
CA GLY A 252 -26.74 -44.17 -49.54
C GLY A 252 -28.00 -43.84 -50.33
N ALA A 253 -27.95 -43.80 -51.67
CA ALA A 253 -29.13 -43.76 -52.55
C ALA A 253 -28.93 -44.67 -53.78
#